data_AF-A0A2V0S8N7-F1
#
_entry.id   AF-A0A2V0S8N7-F1
#
_cell.length_a   1.000
_cell.length_b   1.000
_cell.length_c   1.000
_cell.angle_alpha   90.00
_cell.angle_beta   90.00
_cell.angle_gamma   90.00
#
_symmetry.space_group_name_H-M   'P 1'
#
loop_
_entity.id
_entity.type
_entity.pdbx_description
1 polymer ?
#
loop_
_entity_poly.entity_id
_entity_poly.type
_entity_poly.pdbx_seq_one_letter_code
_entity_poly.pdbx_strand_id
1 'polypeptide(L)'
;MNFSYILEQLKSFTVEDVILKVCYFVISIIVGKVSRQCWEVVKIYVNECRTIRELSEVDKEFIQNNNFEFEVDKENEYPNLEELKRKGLVNIEFCEDELQDASGIYLCTVTNKNRLKISLTKFGKQIKYLIEK
;
A
#
# COMPACT_ATOMS: atom_id res chain seq x y z
N MET A 1 -27.26 7.05 -43.08
CA MET A 1 -25.79 6.88 -43.07
C MET A 1 -25.41 6.19 -44.37
N ASN A 2 -24.70 6.88 -45.26
CA ASN A 2 -24.60 6.48 -46.68
C ASN A 2 -23.50 5.41 -46.84
N PHE A 3 -23.88 4.13 -46.98
CA PHE A 3 -22.95 2.99 -47.08
C PHE A 3 -21.95 3.13 -48.24
N SER A 4 -22.35 3.82 -49.32
CA SER A 4 -21.50 4.19 -50.45
C SER A 4 -20.27 4.98 -50.02
N TYR A 5 -20.44 5.96 -49.13
CA TYR A 5 -19.36 6.83 -48.65
C TYR A 5 -18.35 6.08 -47.77
N ILE A 6 -18.83 5.13 -46.97
CA ILE A 6 -17.98 4.28 -46.12
C ILE A 6 -17.15 3.32 -46.98
N LEU A 7 -17.73 2.76 -48.04
CA LEU A 7 -17.06 1.88 -48.99
C LEU A 7 -16.02 2.62 -49.86
N GLU A 8 -16.31 3.85 -50.24
CA GLU A 8 -15.39 4.69 -51.01
C GLU A 8 -14.15 5.09 -50.17
N GLN A 9 -14.36 5.42 -48.89
CA GLN A 9 -13.26 5.63 -47.95
C GLN A 9 -12.45 4.36 -47.67
N LEU A 10 -13.09 3.18 -47.61
CA LEU A 10 -12.37 1.91 -47.44
C LEU A 10 -11.51 1.55 -48.67
N LYS A 11 -11.95 1.93 -49.87
CA LYS A 11 -11.17 1.75 -51.12
C LYS A 11 -10.01 2.74 -51.26
N SER A 12 -10.04 3.86 -50.56
CA SER A 12 -8.98 4.88 -50.64
C SER A 12 -7.80 4.64 -49.71
N PHE A 13 -7.87 3.64 -48.81
CA PHE A 13 -6.75 3.31 -47.93
C PHE A 13 -5.76 2.40 -48.64
N THR A 14 -4.50 2.80 -48.67
CA THR A 14 -3.42 1.92 -49.08
C THR A 14 -3.18 0.85 -48.00
N VAL A 15 -2.58 -0.27 -48.38
CA VAL A 15 -2.19 -1.32 -47.41
C VAL A 15 -1.26 -0.74 -46.32
N GLU A 16 -0.41 0.21 -46.71
CA GLU A 16 0.47 0.95 -45.80
C GLU A 16 -0.32 1.76 -44.76
N ASP A 17 -1.39 2.47 -45.16
CA ASP A 17 -2.25 3.20 -44.22
C ASP A 17 -2.92 2.28 -43.19
N VAL A 18 -3.34 1.09 -43.63
CA VAL A 18 -3.97 0.10 -42.74
C VAL A 18 -2.94 -0.42 -41.74
N ILE A 19 -1.73 -0.78 -42.21
CA ILE A 19 -0.64 -1.23 -41.34
C ILE A 19 -0.29 -0.14 -40.33
N LEU A 20 -0.16 1.12 -40.78
CA LEU A 20 0.18 2.25 -39.92
C LEU A 20 -0.86 2.47 -38.82
N LYS A 21 -2.15 2.41 -39.15
CA LYS A 21 -3.25 2.52 -38.16
C LYS A 21 -3.24 1.39 -37.14
N VAL A 22 -2.97 0.15 -37.57
CA VAL A 22 -2.83 -0.99 -36.66
C VAL A 22 -1.63 -0.78 -35.74
N CYS A 23 -0.49 -0.33 -36.28
CA CYS A 23 0.70 0.01 -35.48
C CYS A 23 0.39 1.10 -34.44
N TYR A 24 -0.27 2.19 -34.84
CA TYR A 24 -0.67 3.24 -33.90
C TYR A 24 -1.59 2.73 -32.81
N PHE A 25 -2.57 1.89 -33.14
CA PHE A 25 -3.48 1.30 -32.16
C PHE A 25 -2.74 0.44 -31.14
N VAL A 26 -1.80 -0.39 -31.58
CA VAL A 26 -0.96 -1.20 -30.68
C VAL A 26 -0.10 -0.31 -29.79
N ILE A 27 0.53 0.73 -30.35
CA ILE A 27 1.31 1.70 -29.57
C ILE A 27 0.43 2.38 -28.52
N SER A 28 -0.78 2.81 -28.86
CA SER A 28 -1.71 3.42 -27.91
C SER A 28 -2.07 2.51 -26.74
N ILE A 29 -2.27 1.20 -26.99
CA ILE A 29 -2.52 0.21 -25.93
C ILE A 29 -1.30 0.11 -25.00
N ILE A 30 -0.10 0.00 -25.56
CA ILE A 30 1.14 -0.12 -24.80
C ILE A 30 1.36 1.14 -23.95
N VAL A 31 1.25 2.32 -24.56
CA VAL A 31 1.40 3.61 -23.88
C VAL A 31 0.37 3.73 -22.76
N GLY A 32 -0.90 3.41 -23.00
CA GLY A 32 -1.94 3.46 -21.96
C GLY A 32 -1.61 2.56 -20.75
N LYS A 33 -1.10 1.34 -21.00
CA LYS A 33 -0.68 0.43 -19.94
C LYS A 33 0.52 0.96 -19.16
N VAL A 34 1.54 1.44 -19.86
CA VAL A 34 2.76 2.00 -19.23
C VAL A 34 2.43 3.26 -18.43
N SER A 35 1.65 4.19 -18.99
CA SER A 35 1.22 5.40 -18.29
C SER A 35 0.46 5.09 -17.01
N ARG A 36 -0.40 4.06 -17.01
CA ARG A 36 -1.10 3.61 -15.81
C ARG A 36 -0.13 3.09 -14.74
N GLN A 37 0.85 2.27 -15.13
CA GLN A 37 1.87 1.77 -14.21
C GLN A 37 2.72 2.90 -13.63
N CYS A 38 3.15 3.85 -14.46
CA CYS A 38 3.87 5.03 -14.01
C CYS A 38 3.04 5.87 -13.03
N TRP A 39 1.74 6.03 -13.30
CA TRP A 39 0.84 6.78 -12.42
C TRP A 39 0.71 6.14 -11.03
N GLU A 40 0.63 4.81 -10.94
CA GLU A 40 0.60 4.12 -9.65
C GLU A 40 1.88 4.38 -8.84
N VAL A 41 3.05 4.37 -9.49
CA VAL A 41 4.33 4.69 -8.83
C VAL A 41 4.35 6.13 -8.34
N VAL A 42 3.93 7.09 -9.17
CA VAL A 42 3.86 8.50 -8.79
C VAL A 42 2.90 8.71 -7.63
N LYS A 43 1.74 8.04 -7.65
CA LYS A 43 0.74 8.11 -6.58
C LYS A 43 1.30 7.60 -5.25
N ILE A 44 2.03 6.48 -5.27
CA ILE A 44 2.72 5.95 -4.07
C ILE A 44 3.71 6.98 -3.55
N TYR A 45 4.59 7.50 -4.41
CA TYR A 45 5.60 8.49 -4.03
C TYR A 45 4.99 9.76 -3.42
N VAL A 46 3.94 10.30 -4.04
CA VAL A 46 3.22 11.47 -3.50
C VAL A 46 2.63 11.17 -2.13
N ASN A 47 2.06 9.98 -1.94
CA ASN A 47 1.50 9.56 -0.66
C ASN A 47 2.59 9.41 0.43
N GLU A 48 3.76 8.85 0.07
CA GLU A 48 4.92 8.74 0.96
C GLU A 48 5.41 10.13 1.41
N CYS A 49 5.67 11.03 0.45
CA CYS A 49 6.11 12.39 0.75
C CYS A 49 5.10 13.16 1.61
N ARG A 50 3.81 13.02 1.31
CA ARG A 50 2.75 13.64 2.11
C ARG A 50 2.75 13.10 3.54
N THR A 51 2.82 11.79 3.71
CA THR A 51 2.81 11.14 5.02
C THR A 51 3.99 11.61 5.87
N ILE A 52 5.20 11.65 5.30
CA ILE A 52 6.41 12.11 6.00
C ILE A 52 6.28 13.59 6.43
N ARG A 53 5.70 14.44 5.58
CA ARG A 53 5.46 15.86 5.90
C ARG A 53 4.43 16.05 7.01
N GLU A 54 3.43 15.19 7.08
CA GLU A 54 2.36 15.25 8.07
C GLU A 54 2.70 14.54 9.38
N LEU A 55 3.83 13.84 9.48
CA LEU A 55 4.31 13.27 10.73
C LEU A 55 4.93 14.35 11.60
N SER A 56 4.58 14.36 12.89
CA SER A 56 5.26 15.21 13.87
C SER A 56 6.70 14.74 14.08
N GLU A 57 7.58 15.62 14.56
CA GLU A 57 8.97 15.22 14.87
C GLU A 57 9.01 14.13 15.95
N VAL A 58 8.10 14.19 16.92
CA VAL A 58 7.96 13.15 17.96
C VAL A 58 7.59 11.79 17.34
N ASP A 59 6.71 11.78 16.33
CA ASP A 59 6.35 10.54 15.64
C ASP A 59 7.50 9.99 14.79
N LYS A 60 8.29 10.87 14.15
CA LYS A 60 9.47 10.45 13.38
C LYS A 60 10.52 9.85 14.29
N GLU A 61 10.83 10.50 15.42
CA GLU A 61 11.75 9.98 16.43
C GLU A 61 11.25 8.64 16.99
N PHE A 62 9.95 8.53 17.30
CA PHE A 62 9.35 7.28 17.74
C PHE A 62 9.49 6.19 16.66
N ILE A 63 9.25 6.50 15.39
CA ILE A 63 9.38 5.55 14.28
C ILE A 63 10.84 5.06 14.11
N GLN A 64 11.80 5.98 14.20
CA GLN A 64 13.23 5.68 14.08
C GLN A 64 13.73 4.82 15.24
N ASN A 65 13.38 5.17 16.47
CA ASN A 65 13.93 4.56 17.67
C ASN A 65 13.31 3.20 18.03
N ASN A 66 12.16 2.84 17.45
CA ASN A 66 11.46 1.60 17.76
C ASN A 66 11.59 0.58 16.63
N ASN A 67 11.78 -0.69 17.00
CA ASN A 67 11.90 -1.80 16.04
C ASN A 67 10.57 -2.45 15.64
N PHE A 68 9.43 -1.96 16.16
CA PHE A 68 8.06 -2.35 15.80
C PHE A 68 7.86 -3.82 15.44
N GLU A 69 8.14 -4.69 16.41
CA GLU A 69 7.66 -6.07 16.48
C GLU A 69 7.62 -6.42 17.97
N PHE A 70 6.76 -5.73 18.73
CA PHE A 70 6.74 -5.84 20.19
C PHE A 70 5.32 -5.91 20.73
N GLU A 71 5.23 -6.45 21.94
CA GLU A 71 3.98 -6.59 22.67
C GLU A 71 3.99 -5.64 23.87
N VAL A 72 2.90 -4.91 24.08
CA VAL A 72 2.73 -4.01 25.21
C VAL A 72 1.42 -4.27 25.92
N ASP A 73 1.43 -4.07 27.23
CA ASP A 73 0.20 -3.96 27.99
C ASP A 73 -0.52 -2.66 27.61
N LYS A 74 -1.83 -2.75 27.47
CA LYS A 74 -2.71 -1.65 27.06
C LYS A 74 -2.64 -0.45 28.01
N GLU A 75 -2.28 -0.66 29.28
CA GLU A 75 -2.09 0.41 30.27
C GLU A 75 -0.85 1.28 29.98
N ASN A 76 0.09 0.79 29.18
CA ASN A 76 1.32 1.48 28.78
C ASN A 76 1.26 1.93 27.31
N GLU A 77 0.06 2.12 26.76
CA GLU A 77 -0.12 2.49 25.35
C GLU A 77 0.58 3.82 25.04
N TYR A 78 1.42 3.80 24.01
CA TYR A 78 2.05 5.02 23.53
C TYR A 78 0.97 5.93 22.92
N PRO A 79 0.88 7.21 23.31
CA PRO A 79 -0.20 8.10 22.89
C PRO A 79 -0.27 8.31 21.36
N ASN A 80 0.84 8.04 20.68
CA ASN A 80 1.01 8.23 19.24
C ASN A 80 0.47 7.06 18.41
N LEU A 81 0.19 5.88 19.01
CA LEU A 81 -0.12 4.66 18.26
C LEU A 81 -1.41 4.74 17.47
N GLU A 82 -2.45 5.39 18.02
CA GLU A 82 -3.70 5.60 17.29
C GLU A 82 -3.49 6.46 16.04
N GLU A 83 -2.65 7.49 16.13
CA GLU A 83 -2.31 8.34 15.00
C GLU A 83 -1.50 7.58 13.94
N LEU A 84 -0.50 6.81 14.36
CA LEU A 84 0.29 5.95 13.46
C LEU A 84 -0.58 4.89 12.78
N LYS A 85 -1.57 4.33 13.49
CA LYS A 85 -2.55 3.38 12.93
C LYS A 85 -3.46 4.08 11.94
N ARG A 86 -3.97 5.27 12.26
CA ARG A 86 -4.81 6.10 11.36
C ARG A 86 -4.09 6.44 10.06
N LYS A 87 -2.78 6.70 10.13
CA LYS A 87 -1.91 6.96 8.96
C LYS A 87 -1.51 5.67 8.22
N GLY A 88 -1.93 4.49 8.68
CA GLY A 88 -1.65 3.21 8.05
C GLY A 88 -0.19 2.75 8.20
N LEU A 89 0.54 3.28 9.17
CA LEU A 89 1.95 2.96 9.40
C LEU A 89 2.12 1.71 10.25
N VAL A 90 1.25 1.51 11.24
CA VAL A 90 1.28 0.36 12.14
C VAL A 90 -0.02 -0.43 12.10
N ASN A 91 0.10 -1.74 12.30
CA ASN A 91 -0.98 -2.64 12.68
C ASN A 91 -0.94 -2.83 14.20
N ILE A 92 -2.12 -2.80 14.81
CA ILE A 92 -2.32 -3.04 16.24
C ILE A 92 -3.35 -4.16 16.36
N GLU A 93 -2.91 -5.29 16.90
CA GLU A 93 -3.70 -6.50 17.11
C GLU A 93 -3.67 -6.88 18.60
N PHE A 94 -4.68 -7.59 19.09
CA PHE A 94 -4.62 -8.16 20.44
C PHE A 94 -3.73 -9.40 20.43
N CYS A 95 -2.93 -9.58 21.48
CA CYS A 95 -2.15 -10.81 21.63
C CYS A 95 -3.06 -12.00 21.89
N GLU A 96 -2.54 -13.18 21.59
CA GLU A 96 -3.15 -14.46 21.91
C GLU A 96 -2.34 -15.12 23.02
N ASP A 97 -3.03 -15.55 24.08
CA ASP A 97 -2.45 -16.32 25.17
C ASP A 97 -2.89 -17.78 25.08
N GLU A 98 -1.98 -18.69 25.39
CA GLU A 98 -2.28 -20.11 25.53
C GLU A 98 -2.79 -20.39 26.95
N LEU A 99 -3.99 -20.94 27.06
CA LEU A 99 -4.48 -21.49 28.31
C LEU A 99 -3.95 -22.91 28.47
N GLN A 100 -3.36 -23.17 29.62
CA GLN A 100 -2.94 -24.49 30.05
C GLN A 100 -3.69 -24.89 31.31
N ASP A 101 -3.94 -26.19 31.50
CA ASP A 101 -4.47 -26.69 32.76
C ASP A 101 -3.42 -26.63 33.87
N ALA A 102 -3.80 -26.97 35.11
CA ALA A 102 -2.87 -26.96 36.25
C ALA A 102 -1.69 -27.93 36.11
N SER A 103 -1.74 -28.86 35.16
CA SER A 103 -0.68 -29.82 34.82
C SER A 103 0.17 -29.35 33.63
N GLY A 104 -0.09 -28.17 33.07
CA GLY A 104 0.62 -27.61 31.93
C GLY A 104 0.17 -28.17 30.57
N ILE A 105 -0.94 -28.90 30.52
CA ILE A 105 -1.50 -29.39 29.25
C ILE A 105 -2.21 -28.24 28.55
N TYR A 106 -1.84 -27.99 27.29
CA TYR A 106 -2.51 -27.01 26.43
C TYR A 106 -4.01 -27.32 26.31
N LEU A 107 -4.84 -26.30 26.55
CA LEU A 107 -6.29 -26.38 26.44
C LEU A 107 -6.78 -25.68 25.17
N CYS A 108 -6.51 -24.38 25.07
CA CYS A 108 -6.92 -23.55 23.94
C CYS A 108 -6.18 -22.22 23.92
N THR A 109 -6.30 -21.50 22.82
CA THR A 109 -5.79 -20.14 22.66
C THR A 109 -6.92 -19.13 22.87
N VAL A 110 -6.66 -18.08 23.64
CA VAL A 110 -7.63 -17.01 23.91
C VAL A 110 -7.04 -15.64 23.62
N THR A 111 -7.87 -14.74 23.10
CA THR A 111 -7.45 -13.36 22.84
C THR A 111 -7.29 -12.59 24.16
N ASN A 112 -6.09 -12.09 24.43
CA ASN A 112 -5.81 -11.23 25.56
C ASN A 112 -6.10 -9.77 25.20
N LYS A 113 -7.19 -9.22 25.75
CA LYS A 113 -7.62 -7.83 25.51
C LYS A 113 -6.76 -6.77 26.20
N ASN A 114 -5.86 -7.18 27.08
CA ASN A 114 -4.97 -6.31 27.83
C ASN A 114 -3.58 -6.22 27.19
N ARG A 115 -3.26 -7.07 26.21
CA ARG A 115 -1.97 -7.08 25.51
C ARG A 115 -2.16 -6.78 24.04
N LEU A 116 -1.35 -5.86 23.53
CA LEU A 116 -1.36 -5.42 22.14
C LEU A 116 -0.06 -5.82 21.47
N LYS A 117 -0.17 -6.42 20.28
CA LYS A 117 0.93 -6.65 19.36
C LYS A 117 0.97 -5.51 18.35
N ILE A 118 2.11 -4.83 18.28
CA ILE A 118 2.32 -3.69 17.38
C ILE A 118 3.35 -4.11 16.33
N SER A 119 3.00 -3.92 15.06
CA SER A 119 3.88 -4.23 13.92
C SER A 119 3.78 -3.15 12.85
N LEU A 120 4.85 -2.93 12.08
CA LEU A 120 4.80 -2.03 10.92
C LEU A 120 4.05 -2.67 9.75
N THR A 121 3.21 -1.89 9.08
CA THR A 121 2.66 -2.27 7.78
C THR A 121 3.76 -2.24 6.72
N LYS A 122 3.50 -2.81 5.53
CA LYS A 122 4.42 -2.67 4.38
C LYS A 122 4.72 -1.19 4.06
N PHE A 123 3.71 -0.33 4.19
CA PHE A 123 3.85 1.11 4.02
C PHE A 123 4.66 1.73 5.16
N GLY A 124 4.40 1.34 6.41
CA GLY A 124 5.18 1.79 7.57
C GLY A 124 6.66 1.46 7.48
N LYS A 125 7.01 0.25 7.02
CA LYS A 125 8.41 -0.17 6.78
C LYS A 125 9.10 0.74 5.75
N GLN A 126 8.39 1.08 4.67
CA GLN A 126 8.90 1.99 3.65
C GLN A 126 9.10 3.41 4.19
N ILE A 127 8.15 3.91 4.98
CA ILE A 127 8.25 5.24 5.61
C ILE A 127 9.40 5.29 6.61
N LYS A 128 9.56 4.27 7.46
CA LYS A 128 10.69 4.15 8.38
C LYS A 128 12.03 4.23 7.63
N TYR A 129 12.19 3.44 6.57
CA TYR A 129 13.38 3.49 5.71
C TYR A 129 13.63 4.88 5.11
N LEU A 130 12.58 5.59 4.66
CA LEU A 130 12.70 6.93 4.10
C LEU A 130 13.03 8.01 5.14
N ILE A 131 12.65 7.81 6.40
CA ILE A 131 12.96 8.71 7.51
C ILE A 131 14.39 8.49 8.04
N GLU A 132 14.91 7.27 7.93
CA GLU A 132 16.28 6.91 8.34
C GLU A 132 17.37 7.30 7.31
N LYS A 133 16.97 7.58 6.07
CA LYS A 133 17.85 7.93 4.95
C LYS A 133 18.15 9.43 4.89
#